data_AF-A0A6G3LSP2-F1
#
_entry.id   AF-A0A6G3LSP2-F1
#
_cell.length_a   1.000
_cell.length_b   1.000
_cell.length_c   1.000
_cell.angle_alpha   90.00
_cell.angle_beta   90.00
_cell.angle_gamma   90.00
#
_symmetry.space_group_name_H-M   'P 1'
#
loop_
_entity.id
_entity.type
_entity.pdbx_description
1 polymer ?
#
loop_
_entity_poly.entity_id
_entity_poly.type
_entity_poly.pdbx_seq_one_letter_code
_entity_poly.pdbx_strand_id
1 'polypeptide(L)' 'ALVREAALLKLREKLEPGPVEWRHFEQALKKVRPSLTRDDIARYEQMADRLKKLMYM' A
#
# COMPACT_ATOMS: atom_id res chain seq x y z
N ALA A 1 -4.76 -5.34 -1.15
CA ALA A 1 -3.95 -6.52 -0.74
C ALA A 1 -3.71 -6.56 0.77
N LEU A 2 -3.19 -5.47 1.38
CA LEU A 2 -2.82 -5.43 2.81
C LEU A 2 -3.97 -5.80 3.77
N VAL A 3 -5.13 -5.15 3.64
CA VAL A 3 -6.32 -5.42 4.49
C VAL A 3 -6.76 -6.88 4.42
N ARG A 4 -6.72 -7.48 3.22
CA ARG A 4 -7.06 -8.89 3.02
C ARG A 4 -6.09 -9.81 3.78
N GLU A 5 -4.79 -9.55 3.72
CA GLU A 5 -3.82 -10.36 4.47
C GLU A 5 -4.00 -10.18 5.98
N ALA A 6 -4.23 -8.96 6.47
CA ALA A 6 -4.50 -8.70 7.88
C ALA A 6 -5.77 -9.44 8.38
N ALA A 7 -6.84 -9.46 7.58
CA ALA A 7 -8.05 -10.22 7.87
C ALA A 7 -7.80 -11.74 7.91
N LEU A 8 -7.03 -12.27 6.94
CA LEU A 8 -6.65 -13.69 6.93
C LEU A 8 -5.76 -14.05 8.12
N LEU A 9 -4.86 -13.17 8.54
CA LEU A 9 -4.03 -13.37 9.73
C LEU A 9 -4.89 -13.45 10.99
N LYS A 10 -5.90 -12.58 11.13
CA LYS A 10 -6.86 -12.68 12.23
C LYS A 10 -7.63 -14.00 12.20
N LEU A 11 -8.11 -14.40 11.01
CA LEU A 11 -8.85 -15.65 10.86
C LEU A 11 -7.99 -16.88 11.19
N ARG A 12 -6.69 -16.86 10.87
CA ARG A 12 -5.76 -17.96 11.17
C ARG A 12 -5.49 -18.18 12.65
N GLU A 13 -5.82 -17.23 13.53
CA GLU A 13 -5.59 -17.40 14.98
C GLU A 13 -6.45 -18.52 15.58
N LYS A 14 -7.76 -18.52 15.28
CA LYS A 14 -8.73 -19.49 15.82
C LYS A 14 -9.83 -19.92 14.84
N LEU A 15 -9.72 -19.55 13.56
CA LEU A 15 -10.77 -19.75 12.54
C LEU A 15 -12.12 -19.11 12.89
N GLU A 16 -12.09 -18.08 13.73
CA GLU A 16 -13.26 -17.33 14.15
C GLU A 16 -13.18 -15.88 13.65
N PRO A 17 -14.32 -15.28 13.23
CA PRO A 17 -14.38 -13.88 12.92
C PRO A 17 -14.17 -13.04 14.19
N GLY A 18 -13.48 -11.91 14.05
CA GLY A 18 -13.22 -11.00 15.16
C GLY A 18 -12.53 -9.72 14.70
N PRO A 19 -12.29 -8.76 15.61
CA PRO A 19 -11.68 -7.49 15.26
C PRO A 19 -10.25 -7.68 14.74
N VAL A 20 -9.92 -6.95 13.67
CA VAL A 20 -8.56 -6.89 13.13
C VAL A 20 -7.80 -5.78 13.85
N GLU A 21 -6.93 -6.17 14.77
CA GLU A 21 -6.02 -5.28 15.51
C GLU A 21 -4.76 -4.91 14.72
N TRP A 22 -4.04 -3.88 15.20
CA TRP A 22 -2.79 -3.38 14.62
C TRP A 22 -1.73 -4.47 14.39
N ARG A 23 -1.60 -5.43 15.32
CA ARG A 23 -0.66 -6.57 15.19
C ARG A 23 -0.83 -7.38 13.90
N HIS A 24 -2.04 -7.46 13.36
CA HIS A 24 -2.31 -8.17 12.10
C HIS A 24 -1.80 -7.35 10.91
N PHE A 25 -1.89 -6.02 10.98
CA PHE A 25 -1.34 -5.12 9.97
C PHE A 25 0.19 -5.15 9.98
N GLU A 26 0.83 -5.16 11.15
CA GLU A 26 2.29 -5.28 11.25
C GLU A 26 2.80 -6.57 10.61
N GLN A 27 2.10 -7.69 10.82
CA GLN A 27 2.42 -8.96 10.17
C GLN A 27 2.13 -8.92 8.66
N ALA A 28 1.00 -8.33 8.26
CA ALA A 28 0.64 -8.19 6.85
C ALA A 28 1.65 -7.34 6.07
N LEU A 29 2.19 -6.27 6.67
CA LEU A 29 3.19 -5.38 6.06
C LEU A 29 4.52 -6.10 5.76
N LYS A 30 4.87 -7.14 6.52
CA LYS A 30 6.06 -7.97 6.24
C LYS A 30 5.92 -8.76 4.93
N LYS A 31 4.69 -9.08 4.52
CA LYS A 31 4.39 -9.87 3.33
C LYS A 31 3.96 -9.02 2.14
N VAL A 32 3.15 -7.98 2.39
CA VAL A 32 2.61 -7.09 1.36
C VAL A 32 3.51 -5.86 1.25
N ARG A 33 4.40 -5.89 0.25
CA ARG A 33 5.31 -4.78 -0.03
C ARG A 33 4.61 -3.65 -0.78
N PRO A 34 5.09 -2.40 -0.67
CA PRO A 34 4.66 -1.31 -1.53
C PRO A 34 4.86 -1.65 -3.00
N SER A 35 3.91 -1.27 -3.85
CA SER A 35 3.98 -1.51 -5.30
C SER A 35 4.71 -0.40 -6.06
N LEU A 36 4.98 0.74 -5.43
CA LEU A 36 5.65 1.88 -6.02
C LEU A 36 6.95 2.16 -5.28
N THR A 37 8.01 2.42 -6.04
CA THR A 37 9.28 2.92 -5.50
C THR A 37 9.25 4.45 -5.43
N ARG A 38 10.22 5.03 -4.72
CA ARG A 38 10.39 6.49 -4.69
C ARG A 38 10.74 7.06 -6.07
N ASP A 39 11.50 6.31 -6.86
CA ASP A 39 11.89 6.72 -8.22
C ASP A 39 10.69 6.75 -9.16
N ASP A 40 9.74 5.80 -9.00
CA ASP A 40 8.50 5.82 -9.78
C ASP A 40 7.70 7.08 -9.48
N ILE A 41 7.55 7.42 -8.20
CA ILE A 41 6.83 8.64 -7.77
C ILE A 41 7.49 9.88 -8.38
N ALA A 42 8.81 10.03 -8.20
CA ALA A 42 9.56 11.19 -8.69
C ALA A 42 9.47 11.32 -10.22
N ARG A 43 9.51 10.19 -10.96
CA ARG A 43 9.37 10.17 -12.41
C ARG A 43 8.02 10.75 -12.86
N TYR A 44 6.93 10.34 -12.21
CA TYR A 44 5.59 10.84 -12.53
C TYR A 44 5.39 12.30 -12.13
N GLU A 45 5.95 12.73 -11.00
CA GLU A 45 5.94 14.14 -10.58
C GLU A 45 6.64 15.04 -11.61
N GLN A 46 7.86 14.68 -12.02
CA GLN A 46 8.59 15.43 -13.06
C GLN A 46 7.84 15.46 -14.39
N MET A 47 7.15 14.39 -14.75
CA MET A 47 6.33 14.36 -15.96
C MET A 47 5.15 15.31 -15.86
N ALA A 48 4.45 15.32 -14.72
CA ALA A 48 3.35 16.25 -14.47
C ALA A 48 3.82 17.71 -14.56
N ASP A 49 4.99 18.04 -14.00
CA ASP A 49 5.55 19.39 -14.07
C ASP A 49 5.92 19.81 -15.50
N ARG A 50 6.49 18.89 -16.30
CA ARG A 50 6.76 19.17 -17.73
C ARG A 50 5.47 19.44 -18.51
N LEU A 51 4.44 18.63 -18.28
CA LEU A 51 3.14 18.81 -18.95
C LEU A 51 2.49 20.15 -18.57
N LYS A 52 2.54 20.53 -17.28
CA LYS A 52 2.05 21.84 -16.83
C LYS A 52 2.79 22.97 -17.52
N LYS A 53 4.13 22.94 -17.58
CA LYS A 53 4.94 23.97 -18.24
C LYS A 53 4.57 24.13 -19.71
N LEU A 54 4.31 23.03 -20.43
CA LEU A 54 3.88 23.07 -21.83
C LEU A 54 2.47 23.64 -22.02
N MET A 55 1.59 23.54 -21.02
CA MET A 55 0.21 24.01 -21.10
C MET A 55 0.06 25.51 -20.77
N TYR A 56 1.01 26.08 -20.03
CA TYR A 56 1.04 27.51 -19.65
C TYR A 56 2.09 28.33 -20.43
N MET A 57 2.73 27.71 -21.43
CA MET A 57 3.58 28.36 -22.41
C MET A 57 2.78 28.60 -23.69
#